data_AF-A0A239KE19-F1
#
_entry.id   AF-A0A239KE19-F1
#
_cell.length_a   1.000
_cell.length_b   1.000
_cell.length_c   1.000
_cell.angle_alpha   90.00
_cell.angle_beta   90.00
_cell.angle_gamma   90.00
#
_symmetry.space_group_name_H-M   'P 1'
#
loop_
_entity.id
_entity.type
_entity.pdbx_description
1 polymer ?
#
loop_
_entity_poly.entity_id
_entity_poly.type
_entity_poly.pdbx_seq_one_letter_code
_entity_poly.pdbx_strand_id
1 'polypeptide(L)'
;MANTVFPPDLVQAQREWHRTYARLAAEPAHAALLRRRLLWLSCRLFWHPYWRTGPGRSPAARVELRQQALAAQNPRSERPG
;
A
#
# COMPACT_ATOMS: atom_id res chain seq x y z
N MET A 1 -19.19 -5.18 -4.07
CA MET A 1 -17.87 -4.52 -4.02
C MET A 1 -17.00 -5.21 -5.07
N ALA A 2 -16.40 -4.46 -6.00
CA ALA A 2 -15.61 -5.07 -7.06
C ALA A 2 -14.46 -5.85 -6.43
N ASN A 3 -14.44 -7.17 -6.62
CA ASN A 3 -13.35 -8.03 -6.19
C ASN A 3 -12.19 -7.89 -7.19
N THR A 4 -11.61 -6.69 -7.22
CA THR A 4 -10.49 -6.37 -8.10
C THR A 4 -9.28 -7.10 -7.55
N VAL A 5 -8.83 -8.14 -8.25
CA VAL A 5 -7.64 -8.92 -7.87
C VAL A 5 -6.41 -8.08 -8.22
N PHE A 6 -5.88 -7.36 -7.23
CA PHE A 6 -4.62 -6.66 -7.40
C PHE A 6 -3.45 -7.64 -7.37
N PRO A 7 -2.37 -7.38 -8.13
CA PRO A 7 -1.16 -8.17 -8.05
C PRO A 7 -0.61 -8.20 -6.61
N PRO A 8 -0.14 -9.35 -6.11
CA PRO A 8 0.34 -9.49 -4.74
C PRO A 8 1.51 -8.54 -4.45
N ASP A 9 2.42 -8.32 -5.42
CA ASP A 9 3.51 -7.35 -5.30
C ASP A 9 3.02 -5.91 -5.06
N LEU A 10 1.91 -5.54 -5.68
CA LEU A 10 1.33 -4.20 -5.56
C LEU A 10 0.71 -4.00 -4.18
N VAL A 11 -0.01 -5.01 -3.69
CA VAL A 11 -0.58 -5.02 -2.33
C VAL A 11 0.54 -5.01 -1.29
N GLN A 12 1.60 -5.80 -1.48
CA GLN A 12 2.75 -5.83 -0.58
C GLN A 12 3.50 -4.50 -0.54
N ALA A 13 3.74 -3.86 -1.69
CA ALA A 13 4.35 -2.53 -1.76
C ALA A 13 3.51 -1.47 -1.03
N GLN A 14 2.17 -1.52 -1.14
CA GLN A 14 1.28 -0.61 -0.42
C GLN A 14 1.32 -0.83 1.10
N ARG A 15 1.37 -2.10 1.55
CA ARG A 15 1.51 -2.45 2.97
C ARG A 15 2.84 -1.96 3.54
N GLU A 16 3.93 -2.16 2.80
CA GLU A 16 5.25 -1.68 3.20
C GLU A 16 5.30 -0.14 3.27
N TRP A 17 4.62 0.54 2.34
CA TRP A 17 4.48 1.99 2.35
C TRP A 17 3.78 2.48 3.62
N HIS A 18 2.64 1.89 3.98
CA HIS A 18 1.91 2.24 5.20
C HIS A 18 2.73 1.97 6.47
N ARG A 19 3.43 0.83 6.55
CA ARG A 19 4.33 0.52 7.69
C ARG A 19 5.48 1.52 7.79
N THR A 20 6.09 1.88 6.67
CA THR A 20 7.19 2.85 6.62
C THR A 20 6.71 4.23 7.04
N TYR A 21 5.51 4.65 6.61
CA TYR A 21 4.89 5.90 7.02
C TYR A 21 4.56 5.93 8.51
N ALA A 22 3.97 4.86 9.05
CA ALA A 22 3.68 4.76 10.49
C ALA A 22 4.96 4.84 11.32
N ARG A 23 6.04 4.16 10.89
CA ARG A 23 7.34 4.24 11.55
C ARG A 23 7.98 5.62 11.44
N LEU A 24 7.82 6.30 10.30
CA LEU A 24 8.29 7.67 10.11
C LEU A 24 7.57 8.65 11.04
N ALA A 25 6.27 8.44 11.27
CA ALA A 25 5.48 9.25 12.18
C ALA A 25 5.84 9.00 13.66
N ALA A 26 6.26 7.78 14.01
CA ALA A 26 6.63 7.39 15.37
C ALA A 26 8.09 7.70 15.74
N GLU A 27 9.03 7.61 14.79
CA GLU A 27 10.47 7.68 15.05
C GLU A 27 11.18 8.73 14.15
N PRO A 28 11.44 9.95 14.65
CA PRO A 28 12.17 10.97 13.88
C PRO A 28 13.66 10.65 13.72
N ALA A 29 14.26 9.84 14.60
CA ALA A 29 15.69 9.50 14.55
C ALA A 29 16.11 8.75 13.26
N HIS A 30 15.19 7.97 12.67
CA HIS A 30 15.42 7.23 11.43
C HIS A 30 14.79 7.91 10.20
N ALA A 31 14.39 9.17 10.31
CA ALA A 31 13.57 9.85 9.32
C ALA A 31 14.20 9.92 7.92
N ALA A 32 15.53 10.04 7.81
CA ALA A 32 16.22 10.10 6.52
C ALA A 32 16.14 8.76 5.76
N LEU A 33 16.40 7.65 6.45
CA LEU A 33 16.29 6.30 5.87
C LEU A 33 14.84 5.98 5.50
N LEU A 34 13.90 6.29 6.39
CA LEU A 34 12.48 6.04 6.20
C LEU A 34 11.90 6.89 5.06
N ARG A 35 12.31 8.16 4.92
CA ARG A 35 11.93 8.99 3.77
C ARG A 35 12.46 8.43 2.45
N ARG A 36 13.72 7.98 2.40
CA ARG A 36 14.28 7.33 1.19
C ARG A 36 13.50 6.08 0.81
N ARG A 37 13.17 5.23 1.80
CA ARG A 37 12.36 4.02 1.58
C ARG A 37 10.95 4.37 1.11
N LEU A 38 10.33 5.40 1.68
CA LEU A 38 9.01 5.89 1.26
C LEU A 38 9.02 6.40 -0.19
N LEU A 39 10.05 7.14 -0.61
CA LEU A 39 10.20 7.59 -1.99
C LEU A 39 10.36 6.42 -2.96
N TRP A 40 11.20 5.43 -2.61
CA TRP A 40 11.38 4.24 -3.45
C TRP A 40 10.08 3.44 -3.60
N LEU A 41 9.33 3.25 -2.51
CA LEU A 41 8.03 2.59 -2.53
C LEU A 41 6.99 3.39 -3.34
N SER A 42 6.98 4.71 -3.20
CA SER A 42 6.11 5.59 -4.00
C SER A 42 6.43 5.47 -5.49
N CYS A 43 7.70 5.43 -5.88
CA CYS A 43 8.10 5.18 -7.27
C CYS A 43 7.64 3.80 -7.75
N ARG A 44 7.89 2.74 -6.98
CA ARG A 44 7.49 1.37 -7.34
C ARG A 44 5.98 1.24 -7.53
N LEU A 45 5.20 1.89 -6.66
CA LEU A 45 3.75 1.97 -6.79
C LEU A 45 3.39 2.76 -8.05
N PHE A 46 3.90 3.98 -8.25
CA PHE A 46 3.51 4.83 -9.37
C PHE A 46 3.84 4.24 -10.75
N TRP A 47 5.01 3.60 -10.88
CA TRP A 47 5.49 3.00 -12.13
C TRP A 47 5.00 1.58 -12.38
N HIS A 48 4.12 1.04 -11.52
CA HIS A 48 3.68 -0.33 -11.64
C HIS A 48 2.89 -0.56 -12.95
N PRO A 49 3.21 -1.62 -13.72
CA PRO A 49 2.56 -1.87 -15.02
C PRO A 49 1.05 -2.10 -14.91
N TYR A 50 0.57 -2.54 -13.74
CA TYR A 50 -0.87 -2.66 -13.44
C TYR A 50 -1.66 -1.38 -13.73
N TRP A 51 -1.11 -0.18 -13.49
CA TRP A 51 -1.82 1.07 -13.74
C TRP A 51 -2.05 1.38 -15.23
N ARG A 52 -1.32 0.69 -16.11
CA ARG A 52 -1.51 0.77 -17.56
C ARG A 52 -2.55 -0.23 -18.07
N THR A 53 -3.02 -1.16 -17.23
CA THR A 53 -4.07 -2.11 -17.56
C THR A 53 -5.45 -1.46 -17.45
N GLY A 54 -6.46 -2.03 -18.13
CA GLY A 54 -7.85 -1.56 -18.05
C GLY A 54 -8.35 -1.37 -16.60
N PRO A 55 -8.21 -2.36 -15.70
CA PRO A 55 -8.61 -2.24 -14.29
C PRO A 55 -7.84 -1.18 -13.50
N GLY A 56 -6.55 -0.98 -13.80
CA GLY A 56 -5.70 -0.01 -13.09
C GLY A 56 -5.82 1.43 -13.60
N ARG A 57 -6.48 1.68 -14.74
CA ARG A 57 -6.57 3.03 -15.32
C ARG A 57 -7.48 3.99 -14.53
N SER A 58 -8.35 3.45 -13.68
CA SER A 58 -9.27 4.24 -12.87
C SER A 58 -8.60 4.81 -11.62
N PRO A 59 -8.85 6.10 -11.25
CA PRO A 59 -8.42 6.63 -9.97
C PRO A 59 -9.03 5.87 -8.78
N ALA A 60 -10.20 5.25 -8.96
CA ALA A 60 -10.84 4.42 -7.93
C ALA A 60 -9.99 3.17 -7.59
N ALA A 61 -9.26 2.60 -8.56
CA ALA A 61 -8.40 1.45 -8.32
C ALA A 61 -7.26 1.74 -7.32
N ARG A 62 -6.78 3.00 -7.27
CA ARG A 62 -5.80 3.43 -6.25
C ARG A 62 -6.42 3.51 -4.86
N VAL A 63 -7.69 3.93 -4.77
CA VAL A 63 -8.42 4.00 -3.51
C VAL A 63 -8.71 2.59 -2.99
N GLU A 64 -9.19 1.70 -3.86
CA GLU A 64 -9.43 0.29 -3.54
C GLU A 64 -8.16 -0.42 -3.06
N LEU A 65 -7.01 -0.22 -3.73
CA LEU A 65 -5.73 -0.76 -3.29
C LEU A 65 -5.37 -0.32 -1.86
N ARG A 66 -5.56 0.96 -1.53
CA ARG A 66 -5.30 1.49 -0.18
C ARG A 66 -6.22 0.87 0.86
N GLN A 67 -7.51 0.71 0.53
CA GLN A 67 -8.49 0.09 1.42
C GLN A 67 -8.19 -1.39 1.66
N GLN A 68 -7.87 -2.15 0.61
CA GLN A 68 -7.47 -3.56 0.76
C GLN A 68 -6.19 -3.72 1.57
N ALA A 69 -5.18 -2.88 1.30
CA ALA A 69 -3.96 -2.87 2.10
C ALA A 69 -4.26 -2.50 3.57
N LEU A 70 -5.18 -1.56 3.84
CA LEU A 70 -5.60 -1.20 5.20
C LEU A 70 -6.33 -2.34 5.91
N ALA A 71 -7.29 -3.00 5.25
CA ALA A 71 -7.99 -4.17 5.79
C ALA A 71 -7.00 -5.30 6.12
N ALA A 72 -6.05 -5.60 5.22
CA ALA A 72 -5.02 -6.62 5.42
C ALA A 72 -3.94 -6.25 6.46
N GLN A 73 -3.91 -5.00 6.93
CA GLN A 73 -3.04 -4.54 8.01
C GLN A 73 -3.71 -4.61 9.38
N ASN A 74 -5.03 -4.72 9.42
CA ASN A 74 -5.81 -4.84 10.64
C ASN A 74 -6.37 -6.27 10.82
N PRO A 75 -5.53 -7.31 10.99
CA PRO A 75 -6.02 -8.67 11.26
C PRO A 75 -6.64 -8.82 12.66
N ARG A 76 -6.86 -7.72 13.41
CA ARG A 76 -7.32 -7.74 14.80
C ARG A 76 -8.85 -7.86 14.94
N SER A 77 -9.60 -7.87 13.84
CA SER A 77 -11.07 -7.90 13.87
C SER A 77 -11.70 -9.29 13.67
N GLU A 78 -10.95 -10.30 13.25
CA GLU A 78 -11.44 -11.69 13.15
C GLU A 78 -10.91 -12.52 14.33
N ARG A 79 -11.43 -12.23 15.54
CA ARG A 79 -11.49 -13.25 16.58
C ARG A 79 -12.82 -14.00 16.39
N PRO A 80 -12.82 -15.28 16.01
CA PRO A 80 -14.02 -16.10 16.12
C PRO A 80 -14.29 -16.34 17.61
N GLY A 81 -15.49 -15.96 18.04
CA GLY A 81 -16.06 -16.39 19.32
C GLY A 81 -16.91 -17.62 19.11
#